data_AF-A0A6V8N458-F1
#
_entry.id   AF-A0A6V8N458-F1
#
_cell.length_a   1.000
_cell.length_b   1.000
_cell.length_c   1.000
_cell.angle_alpha   90.00
_cell.angle_beta   90.00
_cell.angle_gamma   90.00
#
_symmetry.space_group_name_H-M   'P 1'
#
loop_
_entity.id
_entity.type
_entity.pdbx_description
1 polymer ?
#
loop_
_entity_poly.entity_id
_entity_poly.type
_entity_poly.pdbx_seq_one_letter_code
_entity_poly.pdbx_strand_id
1 'polypeptide(L)'
;MLRRTPWFLFALLLVILVSASVQGASLGQEVADDFAPRSGYLVRPAGDNYLIDLDARQQVVAGDLFAVVVPGDPVVHPVTKALLGSEDIVKGLLQVTRVKAGYSECRALGTVSGMKGGDTIRRFQNIEAKFWDYTGKGKSLFRELQARLPLLQWQDYRSTQEHRPAQPALAAGETALYFILAGSGLEVRAPDFSLLHRYQLRAETGAADTSAAATVPVPAAGSAATPSTPAPSPASSTVPQRIWSGPMVQGTPVGLEVGDFDGDGRQEIAVAFGDHVEIFRLVRENLQQLAVVPIESSLRAYHLDGADLEKTGRMQLYLSALTGSGNPAGLGIAWQDGSYRITRTKIPWHLRRISVPGEGPVLAAQKMGIQGREYAGPVFRVGLAGGRLVEGDRIAGPAHANLYDFIPVGTKELASFARLAADGYLKLSTADGQELGETVEKTGGSEAHLELDDEAASGGETRISYLPARFEATERGEILVPVNSSPSLLARVRSFSKSQLQALVLRGGTLQEAWHTEPEKSYLADFRLAEAANDGKLRLITVAAFPERGPFTFSRKAALQVYSLPQTGTTP
;
A
#
# COMPACT_ATOMS: atom_id res chain seq x y z
N MET A 1 -62.76 -8.80 21.88
CA MET A 1 -62.46 -10.24 21.81
C MET A 1 -61.55 -10.46 20.60
N LEU A 2 -60.23 -10.33 20.69
CA LEU A 2 -59.20 -11.32 21.08
C LEU A 2 -59.28 -12.69 20.39
N ARG A 3 -58.30 -12.97 19.49
CA ARG A 3 -57.35 -14.11 19.48
C ARG A 3 -56.61 -14.16 18.11
N ARG A 4 -55.32 -13.81 18.04
CA ARG A 4 -54.08 -14.65 18.13
C ARG A 4 -53.80 -15.53 16.88
N THR A 5 -52.64 -15.24 16.25
CA THR A 5 -51.65 -15.97 15.39
C THR A 5 -51.64 -17.52 15.41
N PRO A 6 -50.97 -18.29 14.49
CA PRO A 6 -49.61 -18.05 13.89
C PRO A 6 -49.28 -18.59 12.45
N TRP A 7 -48.00 -18.41 12.06
CA TRP A 7 -47.17 -18.88 10.92
C TRP A 7 -47.44 -20.25 10.27
N PHE A 8 -47.09 -20.42 8.97
CA PHE A 8 -46.04 -21.33 8.42
C PHE A 8 -45.97 -21.34 6.86
N LEU A 9 -44.73 -21.20 6.31
CA LEU A 9 -44.10 -21.68 5.05
C LEU A 9 -44.86 -21.66 3.67
N PHE A 10 -44.27 -21.41 2.50
CA PHE A 10 -43.03 -21.96 1.93
C PHE A 10 -42.48 -21.03 0.80
N ALA A 11 -41.17 -20.79 0.81
CA ALA A 11 -40.41 -20.14 -0.26
C ALA A 11 -39.91 -21.19 -1.27
N LEU A 12 -39.89 -20.88 -2.56
CA LEU A 12 -39.12 -21.63 -3.56
C LEU A 12 -38.03 -20.73 -4.13
N LEU A 13 -36.80 -21.17 -3.87
CA LEU A 13 -35.51 -20.54 -4.09
C LEU A 13 -34.91 -21.16 -5.37
N LEU A 14 -34.44 -20.36 -6.32
CA LEU A 14 -33.53 -20.83 -7.38
C LEU A 14 -32.17 -20.14 -7.16
N VAL A 15 -31.27 -20.82 -6.45
CA VAL A 15 -29.88 -20.44 -6.26
C VAL A 15 -29.05 -21.12 -7.34
N ILE A 16 -28.36 -20.33 -8.16
CA ILE A 16 -27.21 -20.79 -8.93
C ILE A 16 -25.97 -20.47 -8.09
N LEU A 17 -25.39 -21.51 -7.50
CA LEU A 17 -24.11 -21.46 -6.79
C LEU A 17 -22.97 -21.33 -7.81
N VAL A 18 -22.30 -20.18 -7.85
CA VAL A 18 -20.91 -20.10 -8.31
C VAL A 18 -20.04 -20.19 -7.06
N SER A 19 -19.48 -21.36 -6.82
CA SER A 19 -18.50 -21.60 -5.75
C SER A 19 -17.18 -20.93 -6.13
N ALA A 20 -16.93 -19.72 -5.65
CA ALA A 20 -15.58 -19.17 -5.64
C ALA A 20 -14.77 -19.86 -4.53
N SER A 21 -13.91 -20.78 -4.91
CA SER A 21 -12.93 -21.41 -4.02
C SER A 21 -11.97 -20.34 -3.50
N VAL A 22 -12.14 -19.88 -2.26
CA VAL A 22 -11.06 -19.17 -1.55
C VAL A 22 -9.95 -20.18 -1.32
N GLN A 23 -8.91 -20.16 -2.16
CA GLN A 23 -7.70 -20.93 -1.90
C GLN A 23 -7.03 -20.33 -0.65
N GLY A 24 -7.14 -21.02 0.48
CA GLY A 24 -6.39 -20.68 1.69
C GLY A 24 -4.88 -20.83 1.44
N ALA A 25 -4.08 -19.96 2.06
CA ALA A 25 -2.62 -20.04 2.00
C ALA A 25 -2.11 -21.43 2.43
N SER A 26 -1.00 -21.89 1.86
CA SER A 26 -0.37 -23.14 2.30
C SER A 26 0.16 -23.00 3.72
N LEU A 27 0.19 -24.10 4.47
CA LEU A 27 0.75 -24.15 5.82
C LEU A 27 2.18 -23.57 5.86
N GLY A 28 3.01 -23.86 4.85
CA GLY A 28 4.35 -23.31 4.75
C GLY A 28 4.39 -21.79 4.58
N GLN A 29 3.37 -21.18 3.97
CA GLN A 29 3.27 -19.72 3.85
C GLN A 29 2.89 -19.08 5.19
N GLU A 30 1.90 -19.64 5.92
CA GLU A 30 1.50 -19.14 7.24
C GLU A 30 2.69 -19.12 8.21
N VAL A 31 3.48 -20.21 8.22
CA VAL A 31 4.70 -20.31 9.02
C VAL A 31 5.75 -19.28 8.57
N ALA A 32 5.90 -19.03 7.27
CA ALA A 32 6.86 -18.08 6.75
C ALA A 32 6.55 -16.64 7.16
N ASP A 33 5.28 -16.28 7.19
CA ASP A 33 4.82 -14.95 7.58
C ASP A 33 5.06 -14.70 9.08
N ASP A 34 4.75 -15.68 9.94
CA ASP A 34 5.00 -15.60 11.38
C ASP A 34 6.51 -15.49 11.70
N PHE A 35 7.37 -16.07 10.86
CA PHE A 35 8.83 -16.06 11.02
C PHE A 35 9.54 -14.96 10.20
N ALA A 36 8.80 -13.99 9.66
CA ALA A 36 9.35 -12.93 8.82
C ALA A 36 10.53 -12.19 9.51
N PRO A 37 11.65 -11.95 8.77
CA PRO A 37 12.85 -11.38 9.36
C PRO A 37 12.64 -9.92 9.78
N ARG A 38 13.16 -9.60 10.96
CA ARG A 38 13.23 -8.23 11.50
C ARG A 38 14.63 -8.00 12.07
N SER A 39 15.12 -6.78 11.95
CA SER A 39 16.41 -6.37 12.51
C SER A 39 16.21 -5.13 13.37
N GLY A 40 17.01 -5.00 14.41
CA GLY A 40 17.03 -3.84 15.29
C GLY A 40 18.32 -3.82 16.10
N TYR A 41 18.28 -3.16 17.25
CA TYR A 41 19.39 -3.05 18.17
C TYR A 41 18.99 -3.43 19.60
N LEU A 42 19.94 -4.07 20.29
CA LEU A 42 19.89 -4.19 21.74
C LEU A 42 20.10 -2.80 22.32
N VAL A 43 19.11 -2.23 23.00
CA VAL A 43 19.20 -0.90 23.62
C VAL A 43 20.11 -0.95 24.83
N ARG A 44 19.81 -1.83 25.79
CA ARG A 44 20.61 -2.07 26.99
C ARG A 44 20.16 -3.31 27.76
N PRO A 45 21.06 -3.91 28.57
CA PRO A 45 20.66 -4.75 29.69
C PRO A 45 19.83 -3.96 30.73
N ALA A 46 18.87 -4.63 31.37
CA ALA A 46 17.95 -4.07 32.35
C ALA A 46 17.69 -5.08 33.47
N GLY A 47 18.65 -5.23 34.40
CA GLY A 47 18.61 -6.28 35.42
C GLY A 47 18.82 -7.65 34.75
N ASP A 48 17.90 -8.58 35.00
CA ASP A 48 17.88 -9.91 34.38
C ASP A 48 17.24 -9.93 32.98
N ASN A 49 16.71 -8.79 32.52
CA ASN A 49 16.07 -8.63 31.22
C ASN A 49 16.90 -7.75 30.27
N TYR A 50 16.50 -7.71 29.01
CA TYR A 50 17.12 -6.95 27.93
C TYR A 50 16.07 -6.08 27.24
N LEU A 51 16.45 -4.89 26.78
CA LEU A 51 15.57 -4.00 26.02
C LEU A 51 16.02 -3.93 24.56
N ILE A 52 15.07 -4.07 23.64
CA ILE A 52 15.31 -3.93 22.20
C ILE A 52 14.51 -2.75 21.64
N ASP A 53 14.99 -2.12 20.58
CA ASP A 53 14.38 -0.94 19.93
C ASP A 53 13.21 -1.27 18.98
N LEU A 54 12.66 -2.47 19.14
CA LEU A 54 11.55 -2.97 18.35
C LEU A 54 10.29 -3.07 19.19
N ASP A 55 9.14 -2.76 18.60
CA ASP A 55 7.83 -2.81 19.20
C ASP A 55 6.77 -3.38 18.24
N ALA A 56 5.50 -3.22 18.61
CA ALA A 56 4.37 -3.67 17.82
C ALA A 56 4.26 -3.00 16.43
N ARG A 57 4.79 -1.78 16.24
CA ARG A 57 4.83 -1.08 14.94
C ARG A 57 5.78 -1.79 13.98
N GLN A 58 6.86 -2.38 14.49
CA GLN A 58 7.76 -3.26 13.73
C GLN A 58 7.29 -4.73 13.72
N GLN A 59 6.05 -5.00 14.15
CA GLN A 59 5.42 -6.32 14.19
C GLN A 59 6.13 -7.33 15.11
N VAL A 60 6.73 -6.85 16.19
CA VAL A 60 7.25 -7.72 17.24
C VAL A 60 6.12 -8.13 18.18
N VAL A 61 6.05 -9.42 18.49
CA VAL A 61 5.08 -9.99 19.43
C VAL A 61 5.77 -10.70 20.58
N ALA A 62 5.05 -10.89 21.69
CA ALA A 62 5.54 -11.70 22.80
C ALA A 62 5.77 -13.15 22.31
N GLY A 63 6.92 -13.71 22.66
CA GLY A 63 7.38 -15.02 22.21
C GLY A 63 8.45 -14.95 21.11
N ASP A 64 8.56 -13.84 20.37
CA ASP A 64 9.54 -13.70 19.30
C ASP A 64 10.98 -13.91 19.76
N LEU A 65 11.78 -14.57 18.93
CA LEU A 65 13.18 -14.83 19.21
C LEU A 65 14.11 -13.96 18.36
N PHE A 66 15.09 -13.35 19.02
CA PHE A 66 16.10 -12.48 18.42
C PHE A 66 17.50 -12.96 18.75
N ALA A 67 18.27 -13.34 17.73
CA ALA A 67 19.70 -13.57 17.88
C ALA A 67 20.42 -12.22 17.99
N VAL A 68 21.22 -12.03 19.04
CA VAL A 68 22.11 -10.87 19.17
C VAL A 68 23.39 -11.21 18.45
N VAL A 69 23.75 -10.42 17.44
CA VAL A 69 24.86 -10.69 16.54
C VAL A 69 25.83 -9.52 16.47
N VAL A 70 27.10 -9.84 16.18
CA VAL A 70 28.10 -8.86 15.75
C VAL A 70 28.73 -9.28 14.44
N PRO A 71 29.18 -8.32 13.62
CA PRO A 71 29.99 -8.62 12.44
C PRO A 71 31.23 -9.41 12.85
N GLY A 72 31.36 -10.62 12.31
CA GLY A 72 32.58 -11.41 12.32
C GLY A 72 33.47 -11.07 11.13
N ASP A 73 34.19 -12.06 10.62
CA ASP A 73 35.16 -11.83 9.55
C ASP A 73 34.48 -11.34 8.26
N PRO A 74 35.07 -10.33 7.59
CA PRO A 74 34.53 -9.80 6.35
C PRO A 74 34.64 -10.84 5.22
N VAL A 75 33.52 -11.13 4.58
CA VAL A 75 33.45 -11.95 3.37
C VAL A 75 33.78 -11.03 2.19
N VAL A 76 34.95 -11.23 1.59
CA VAL A 76 35.43 -10.43 0.47
C VAL A 76 35.38 -11.26 -0.80
N HIS A 77 34.79 -10.70 -1.86
CA HIS A 77 34.78 -11.36 -3.16
C HIS A 77 36.22 -11.56 -3.66
N PRO A 78 36.64 -12.80 -3.99
CA PRO A 78 38.05 -13.09 -4.25
C PRO A 78 38.62 -12.33 -5.46
N VAL A 79 37.78 -12.07 -6.48
CA VAL A 79 38.15 -11.37 -7.72
C VAL A 79 37.98 -9.84 -7.63
N THR A 80 36.77 -9.35 -7.32
CA THR A 80 36.49 -7.90 -7.30
C THR A 80 37.03 -7.18 -6.07
N LYS A 81 37.50 -7.92 -5.06
CA LYS A 81 37.90 -7.40 -3.74
C LYS A 81 36.79 -6.60 -3.03
N ALA A 82 35.55 -6.66 -3.53
CA ALA A 82 34.42 -6.01 -2.91
C ALA A 82 34.02 -6.75 -1.63
N LEU A 83 33.77 -5.98 -0.57
CA LEU A 83 33.19 -6.51 0.66
C LEU A 83 31.75 -6.99 0.36
N LEU A 84 31.51 -8.29 0.43
CA LEU A 84 30.21 -8.90 0.23
C LEU A 84 29.36 -8.92 1.51
N GLY A 85 30.01 -8.87 2.67
CA GLY A 85 29.38 -8.85 3.98
C GLY A 85 30.35 -9.26 5.07
N SER A 86 29.83 -9.67 6.21
CA SER A 86 30.57 -10.29 7.31
C SER A 86 29.77 -11.48 7.83
N GLU A 87 30.43 -12.54 8.25
CA GLU A 87 29.73 -13.64 8.94
C GLU A 87 29.27 -13.17 10.31
N ASP A 88 27.98 -13.33 10.64
CA ASP A 88 27.45 -12.88 11.93
C ASP A 88 27.86 -13.86 13.05
N ILE A 89 28.52 -13.35 14.08
CA ILE A 89 28.84 -14.10 15.30
C ILE A 89 27.70 -13.89 16.32
N VAL A 90 27.02 -14.97 16.71
CA VAL A 90 25.93 -14.93 17.69
C VAL A 90 26.48 -14.84 19.11
N LYS A 91 26.08 -13.81 19.86
CA LYS A 91 26.45 -13.57 21.26
C LYS A 91 25.45 -14.14 22.27
N GLY A 92 24.20 -14.34 21.83
CA GLY A 92 23.12 -14.81 22.67
C GLY A 92 21.76 -14.75 21.97
N LEU A 93 20.76 -15.36 22.60
CA LEU A 93 19.39 -15.42 22.10
C LEU A 93 18.44 -14.75 23.09
N LEU A 94 17.59 -13.87 22.60
CA LEU A 94 16.60 -13.13 23.39
C LEU A 94 15.19 -13.53 22.98
N GLN A 95 14.32 -13.77 23.95
CA GLN A 95 12.89 -13.97 23.74
C GLN A 95 12.11 -12.77 24.26
N VAL A 96 11.26 -12.21 23.41
CA VAL A 96 10.37 -11.11 23.78
C VAL A 96 9.36 -11.58 24.83
N THR A 97 9.35 -10.94 25.98
CA THR A 97 8.39 -11.22 27.06
C THR A 97 7.26 -10.20 27.09
N ARG A 98 7.54 -8.95 26.72
CA ARG A 98 6.55 -7.87 26.71
C ARG A 98 6.88 -6.81 25.65
N VAL A 99 5.87 -6.39 24.91
CA VAL A 99 5.97 -5.33 23.90
C VAL A 99 5.45 -4.03 24.49
N LYS A 100 6.19 -2.92 24.34
CA LYS A 100 5.81 -1.56 24.77
C LYS A 100 5.97 -0.59 23.61
N ALA A 101 5.34 0.58 23.68
CA ALA A 101 5.51 1.61 22.65
C ALA A 101 6.97 2.10 22.63
N GLY A 102 7.63 1.95 21.47
CA GLY A 102 9.01 2.35 21.22
C GLY A 102 10.10 1.35 21.64
N TYR A 103 9.78 0.25 22.35
CA TYR A 103 10.75 -0.78 22.74
C TYR A 103 10.08 -2.07 23.24
N SER A 104 10.81 -3.18 23.25
CA SER A 104 10.35 -4.45 23.84
C SER A 104 11.29 -4.95 24.93
N GLU A 105 10.71 -5.62 25.93
CA GLU A 105 11.42 -6.33 26.98
C GLU A 105 11.61 -7.79 26.58
N CYS A 106 12.83 -8.28 26.77
CA CYS A 106 13.24 -9.63 26.43
C CYS A 106 13.92 -10.32 27.61
N ARG A 107 13.82 -11.65 27.66
CA ARG A 107 14.64 -12.51 28.53
C ARG A 107 15.67 -13.26 27.69
N ALA A 108 16.84 -13.56 28.26
CA ALA A 108 17.81 -14.42 27.60
C ALA A 108 17.36 -15.89 27.59
N LEU A 109 17.67 -16.61 26.51
CA LEU A 109 17.54 -18.06 26.42
C LEU A 109 18.94 -18.68 26.36
N GLY A 110 19.24 -19.56 27.32
CA GLY A 110 20.56 -20.20 27.42
C GLY A 110 21.67 -19.27 27.90
N THR A 111 22.91 -19.62 27.56
CA THR A 111 24.10 -18.84 27.94
C THR A 111 24.28 -17.67 27.00
N VAL A 112 24.48 -16.47 27.56
CA VAL A 112 24.78 -15.25 26.81
C VAL A 112 26.16 -14.72 27.18
N SER A 113 26.87 -14.11 26.23
CA SER A 113 28.22 -13.60 26.46
C SER A 113 28.43 -12.22 25.82
N GLY A 114 28.92 -11.25 26.58
CA GLY A 114 29.39 -9.97 26.04
C GLY A 114 28.34 -9.14 25.28
N MET A 115 27.05 -9.32 25.56
CA MET A 115 25.96 -8.53 24.95
C MET A 115 25.94 -7.12 25.56
N LYS A 116 25.95 -6.11 24.70
CA LYS A 116 25.94 -4.69 25.11
C LYS A 116 24.98 -3.85 24.27
N GLY A 117 24.62 -2.69 24.79
CA GLY A 117 23.85 -1.71 24.03
C GLY A 117 24.52 -1.37 22.70
N GLY A 118 23.74 -1.35 21.63
CA GLY A 118 24.18 -1.16 20.24
C GLY A 118 24.49 -2.44 19.46
N ASP A 119 24.51 -3.62 20.09
CA ASP A 119 24.63 -4.88 19.35
C ASP A 119 23.40 -5.10 18.45
N THR A 120 23.61 -5.62 17.24
CA THR A 120 22.52 -5.87 16.28
C THR A 120 21.71 -7.08 16.73
N ILE A 121 20.39 -7.04 16.54
CA ILE A 121 19.51 -8.19 16.77
C ILE A 121 18.81 -8.60 15.48
N ARG A 122 18.56 -9.91 15.31
CA ARG A 122 17.86 -10.47 14.14
C ARG A 122 16.80 -11.49 14.54
N ARG A 123 15.55 -11.26 14.14
CA ARG A 123 14.39 -12.10 14.43
C ARG A 123 14.46 -13.41 13.65
N PHE A 124 14.44 -14.54 14.36
CA PHE A 124 14.49 -15.89 13.79
C PHE A 124 15.61 -16.14 12.77
N GLN A 125 16.82 -15.62 13.02
CA GLN A 125 18.00 -15.86 12.18
C GLN A 125 19.15 -16.40 13.02
N ASN A 126 20.03 -17.21 12.40
CA ASN A 126 21.18 -17.80 13.08
C ASN A 126 20.80 -18.63 14.31
N ILE A 127 19.60 -19.22 14.30
CA ILE A 127 19.10 -20.14 15.32
C ILE A 127 19.03 -21.52 14.68
N GLU A 128 19.53 -22.53 15.38
CA GLU A 128 19.36 -23.91 14.96
C GLU A 128 17.88 -24.29 14.94
N ALA A 129 17.44 -24.96 13.88
CA ALA A 129 16.06 -25.40 13.74
C ALA A 129 16.00 -26.91 13.47
N LYS A 130 15.16 -27.61 14.24
CA LYS A 130 14.92 -29.05 14.12
C LYS A 130 13.49 -29.29 13.69
N PHE A 131 13.29 -30.26 12.80
CA PHE A 131 11.96 -30.69 12.38
C PHE A 131 11.70 -32.11 12.88
N TRP A 132 10.63 -32.31 13.63
CA TRP A 132 10.22 -33.61 14.17
C TRP A 132 8.90 -34.04 13.54
N ASP A 133 8.92 -35.13 12.78
CA ASP A 133 7.77 -35.66 12.07
C ASP A 133 7.18 -36.90 12.76
N TYR A 134 6.06 -36.72 13.47
CA TYR A 134 5.27 -37.81 14.06
C TYR A 134 4.23 -38.39 13.11
N THR A 135 4.09 -37.84 11.90
CA THR A 135 3.10 -38.27 10.90
C THR A 135 3.66 -39.22 9.86
N GLY A 136 4.98 -39.22 9.65
CA GLY A 136 5.67 -39.95 8.59
C GLY A 136 5.50 -39.36 7.19
N LYS A 137 4.82 -38.21 7.06
CA LYS A 137 4.54 -37.52 5.79
C LYS A 137 5.13 -36.10 5.73
N GLY A 138 5.94 -35.70 6.70
CA GLY A 138 6.41 -34.32 6.89
C GLY A 138 7.56 -33.88 5.98
N LYS A 139 8.16 -34.76 5.18
CA LYS A 139 9.35 -34.44 4.37
C LYS A 139 9.12 -33.36 3.31
N SER A 140 7.93 -33.30 2.71
CA SER A 140 7.57 -32.24 1.75
C SER A 140 7.45 -30.89 2.44
N LEU A 141 6.71 -30.84 3.56
CA LEU A 141 6.55 -29.64 4.38
C LEU A 141 7.90 -29.15 4.92
N PHE A 142 8.78 -30.05 5.37
CA PHE A 142 10.14 -29.70 5.78
C PHE A 142 10.91 -28.98 4.68
N ARG A 143 10.90 -29.49 3.44
CA ARG A 143 11.58 -28.85 2.30
C ARG A 143 10.98 -27.48 1.98
N GLU A 144 9.65 -27.37 2.06
CA GLU A 144 8.96 -26.09 1.87
C GLU A 144 9.39 -25.08 2.93
N LEU A 145 9.37 -25.46 4.21
CA LEU A 145 9.81 -24.60 5.32
C LEU A 145 11.29 -24.23 5.21
N GLN A 146 12.15 -25.16 4.82
CA GLN A 146 13.58 -24.89 4.60
C GLN A 146 13.79 -23.87 3.47
N ALA A 147 13.04 -23.95 2.39
CA ALA A 147 13.11 -23.01 1.28
C ALA A 147 12.57 -21.61 1.66
N ARG A 148 11.52 -21.57 2.49
CA ARG A 148 10.86 -20.32 2.91
C ARG A 148 11.53 -19.64 4.09
N LEU A 149 12.23 -20.39 4.94
CA LEU A 149 12.95 -19.93 6.13
C LEU A 149 14.45 -20.23 6.01
N PRO A 150 15.15 -19.69 5.00
CA PRO A 150 16.56 -20.01 4.75
C PRO A 150 17.52 -19.39 5.78
N LEU A 151 17.04 -18.46 6.61
CA LEU A 151 17.84 -17.76 7.63
C LEU A 151 17.93 -18.55 8.95
N LEU A 152 17.15 -19.63 9.07
CA LEU A 152 17.30 -20.62 10.14
C LEU A 152 18.36 -21.65 9.76
N GLN A 153 19.10 -22.13 10.75
CA GLN A 153 20.10 -23.18 10.57
C GLN A 153 19.42 -24.55 10.69
N TRP A 154 18.77 -24.98 9.61
CA TRP A 154 18.03 -26.24 9.58
C TRP A 154 18.96 -27.46 9.70
N GLN A 155 18.69 -28.29 10.69
CA GLN A 155 19.30 -29.60 10.83
C GLN A 155 18.72 -30.58 9.80
N ASP A 156 19.54 -31.55 9.36
CA ASP A 156 19.11 -32.53 8.36
C ASP A 156 17.86 -33.32 8.82
N TYR A 157 16.93 -33.52 7.89
CA TYR A 157 15.66 -34.19 8.18
C TYR A 157 15.83 -35.61 8.70
N ARG A 158 16.75 -36.39 8.11
CA ARG A 158 16.95 -37.78 8.49
C ARG A 158 17.63 -37.86 9.86
N SER A 159 18.68 -37.07 10.06
CA SER A 159 19.38 -36.98 11.34
C SER A 159 18.44 -36.60 12.49
N THR A 160 17.57 -35.61 12.27
CA THR A 160 16.57 -35.19 13.26
C THR A 160 15.51 -36.24 13.54
N GLN A 161 15.11 -37.06 12.55
CA GLN A 161 14.17 -38.17 12.78
C GLN A 161 14.80 -39.33 13.57
N GLU A 162 16.08 -39.64 13.35
CA GLU A 162 16.80 -40.71 14.04
C GLU A 162 16.98 -40.40 15.55
N HIS A 163 17.13 -39.12 15.91
CA HIS A 163 17.32 -38.66 17.29
C HIS A 163 16.04 -38.08 17.93
N ARG A 164 14.90 -38.17 17.25
CA ARG A 164 13.62 -37.65 17.73
C ARG A 164 13.09 -38.51 18.87
N PRO A 165 12.66 -37.92 20.01
CA PRO A 165 12.10 -38.68 21.12
C PRO A 165 10.73 -39.28 20.79
N ALA A 166 10.37 -40.38 21.45
CA ALA A 166 9.07 -41.05 21.24
C ALA A 166 7.86 -40.14 21.53
N GLN A 167 8.03 -39.19 22.45
CA GLN A 167 7.10 -38.09 22.69
C GLN A 167 7.87 -36.76 22.67
N PRO A 168 7.29 -35.66 22.17
CA PRO A 168 7.98 -34.37 22.12
C PRO A 168 8.39 -33.92 23.52
N ALA A 169 9.70 -33.88 23.77
CA ALA A 169 10.28 -33.45 25.04
C ALA A 169 11.63 -32.79 24.78
N LEU A 170 12.02 -31.86 25.66
CA LEU A 170 13.28 -31.14 25.56
C LEU A 170 14.47 -32.09 25.74
N ALA A 171 15.44 -32.03 24.82
CA ALA A 171 16.74 -32.66 25.00
C ALA A 171 17.65 -31.74 25.83
N ALA A 172 18.32 -32.28 26.84
CA ALA A 172 19.13 -31.49 27.75
C ALA A 172 20.31 -30.81 27.03
N GLY A 173 20.48 -29.50 27.23
CA GLY A 173 21.65 -28.75 26.78
C GLY A 173 21.61 -28.20 25.35
N GLU A 174 20.49 -28.32 24.64
CA GLU A 174 20.34 -27.81 23.28
C GLU A 174 19.64 -26.44 23.24
N THR A 175 20.08 -25.56 22.34
CA THR A 175 19.41 -24.28 22.06
C THR A 175 18.93 -24.24 20.62
N ALA A 176 17.76 -24.83 20.36
CA ALA A 176 17.18 -24.92 19.02
C ALA A 176 15.68 -24.58 19.02
N LEU A 177 15.18 -24.16 17.86
CA LEU A 177 13.76 -24.11 17.54
C LEU A 177 13.27 -25.50 17.12
N TYR A 178 12.11 -25.91 17.63
CA TYR A 178 11.52 -27.21 17.34
C TYR A 178 10.23 -27.05 16.55
N PHE A 179 10.24 -27.51 15.30
CA PHE A 179 9.07 -27.62 14.44
C PHE A 179 8.53 -29.05 14.54
N ILE A 180 7.39 -29.23 15.20
CA ILE A 180 6.87 -30.54 15.58
C ILE A 180 5.58 -30.78 14.80
N LEU A 181 5.64 -31.69 13.83
CA LEU A 181 4.50 -32.10 13.04
C LEU A 181 3.85 -33.33 13.67
N ALA A 182 2.60 -33.23 14.08
CA ALA A 182 1.80 -34.32 14.61
C ALA A 182 0.41 -34.35 13.95
N GLY A 183 -0.41 -35.35 14.28
CA GLY A 183 -1.76 -35.49 13.67
C GLY A 183 -2.69 -34.29 13.90
N SER A 184 -2.43 -33.45 14.89
CA SER A 184 -3.19 -32.24 15.21
C SER A 184 -2.68 -30.97 14.51
N GLY A 185 -1.55 -31.02 13.80
CA GLY A 185 -0.96 -29.83 13.19
C GLY A 185 0.55 -29.71 13.36
N LEU A 186 1.08 -28.54 13.00
CA LEU A 186 2.47 -28.14 13.23
C LEU A 186 2.53 -27.24 14.47
N GLU A 187 3.31 -27.62 15.48
CA GLU A 187 3.66 -26.75 16.59
C GLU A 187 5.09 -26.26 16.44
N VAL A 188 5.34 -24.99 16.77
CA VAL A 188 6.69 -24.44 16.84
C VAL A 188 6.99 -24.04 18.26
N ARG A 189 8.10 -24.56 18.79
CA ARG A 189 8.51 -24.36 20.19
C ARG A 189 9.88 -23.72 20.27
N ALA A 190 10.03 -22.85 21.26
CA ALA A 190 11.29 -22.20 21.60
C ALA A 190 12.30 -23.18 22.20
N PRO A 191 13.57 -22.77 22.36
CA PRO A 191 14.60 -23.57 23.04
C PRO A 191 14.26 -24.05 24.45
N ASP A 192 13.45 -23.31 25.21
CA ASP A 192 12.95 -23.75 26.52
C ASP A 192 11.68 -24.63 26.43
N PHE A 193 11.35 -25.07 25.22
CA PHE A 193 10.17 -25.86 24.86
C PHE A 193 8.82 -25.16 25.04
N SER A 194 8.81 -23.85 25.33
CA SER A 194 7.58 -23.04 25.34
C SER A 194 6.96 -22.99 23.94
N LEU A 195 5.63 -23.01 23.86
CA LEU A 195 4.90 -22.95 22.60
C LEU A 195 4.96 -21.51 22.05
N LEU A 196 5.48 -21.37 20.83
CA LEU A 196 5.50 -20.10 20.10
C LEU A 196 4.28 -20.01 19.17
N HIS A 197 4.09 -21.02 18.31
CA HIS A 197 3.02 -21.04 17.32
C HIS A 197 2.38 -22.42 17.21
N ARG A 198 1.11 -22.47 16.83
CA ARG A 198 0.38 -23.69 16.48
C ARG A 198 -0.39 -23.47 15.19
N TYR A 199 -0.17 -24.33 14.22
CA TYR A 199 -0.78 -24.31 12.91
C TYR A 199 -1.55 -25.60 12.67
N GLN A 200 -2.73 -25.51 12.05
CA GLN A 200 -3.60 -26.67 11.81
C GLN A 200 -3.30 -27.30 10.45
N LEU A 201 -3.17 -28.63 10.41
CA LEU A 201 -3.10 -29.37 9.15
C LEU A 201 -4.51 -29.40 8.53
N ARG A 202 -4.77 -28.56 7.53
CA ARG A 202 -5.99 -28.70 6.72
C ARG A 202 -5.87 -29.95 5.85
N ALA A 203 -6.87 -30.82 5.90
CA ALA A 203 -6.99 -31.91 4.95
C ALA A 203 -7.25 -31.31 3.56
N GLU A 204 -6.30 -31.50 2.64
CA GLU A 204 -6.56 -31.31 1.21
C GLU A 204 -7.75 -32.19 0.85
N THR A 205 -8.93 -31.58 0.68
CA THR A 205 -10.11 -32.29 0.24
C THR A 205 -9.88 -32.63 -1.22
N GLY A 206 -9.55 -33.89 -1.47
CA GLY A 206 -9.35 -34.42 -2.80
C GLY A 206 -10.59 -34.19 -3.66
N ALA A 207 -10.41 -33.51 -4.79
CA ALA A 207 -11.34 -33.58 -5.90
C ALA A 207 -11.05 -34.89 -6.66
N ALA A 208 -11.85 -35.91 -6.37
CA ALA A 208 -11.92 -37.12 -7.16
C ALA A 208 -12.67 -36.85 -8.48
N ASP A 209 -12.07 -37.35 -9.56
CA ASP A 209 -12.67 -37.89 -10.78
C ASP A 209 -13.91 -37.22 -11.40
N THR A 210 -13.69 -36.62 -12.57
CA THR A 210 -14.35 -37.15 -13.77
C THR A 210 -13.40 -37.08 -14.97
N SER A 211 -12.73 -38.20 -15.22
CA SER A 211 -12.05 -38.50 -16.48
C SER A 211 -13.08 -38.97 -17.49
N ALA A 212 -13.17 -38.29 -18.63
CA ALA A 212 -13.66 -38.86 -19.88
C ALA A 212 -12.49 -38.84 -20.87
N ALA A 213 -12.11 -40.04 -21.29
CA ALA A 213 -10.90 -40.37 -22.01
C ALA A 213 -10.90 -39.85 -23.46
N ALA A 214 -9.70 -39.46 -23.94
CA ALA A 214 -9.27 -39.67 -25.31
C ALA A 214 -7.73 -39.75 -25.37
N THR A 215 -7.25 -40.99 -25.29
CA THR A 215 -6.03 -41.61 -25.85
C THR A 215 -4.87 -40.74 -26.39
N VAL A 216 -3.71 -40.99 -25.77
CA VAL A 216 -2.29 -40.92 -26.22
C VAL A 216 -2.05 -41.50 -27.65
N PRO A 217 -0.92 -41.23 -28.38
CA PRO A 217 0.45 -41.25 -27.84
C PRO A 217 1.44 -40.17 -28.32
N VAL A 218 2.43 -39.95 -27.45
CA VAL A 218 3.73 -39.30 -27.72
C VAL A 218 4.60 -40.24 -28.58
N PRO A 219 5.54 -39.70 -29.39
CA PRO A 219 6.90 -40.19 -29.24
C PRO A 219 7.90 -39.06 -28.97
N ALA A 220 8.86 -39.41 -28.14
CA ALA A 220 10.02 -38.62 -27.76
C ALA A 220 11.02 -38.47 -28.91
N ALA A 221 11.73 -37.34 -28.95
CA ALA A 221 13.20 -37.25 -29.05
C ALA A 221 13.58 -35.83 -29.51
N GLY A 222 14.64 -35.30 -28.89
CA GLY A 222 15.07 -33.94 -29.08
C GLY A 222 15.97 -33.71 -30.30
N SER A 223 16.45 -32.45 -30.32
CA SER A 223 17.54 -31.90 -31.11
C SER A 223 17.21 -31.52 -32.56
N ALA A 224 17.04 -30.21 -32.81
CA ALA A 224 18.00 -29.43 -33.59
C ALA A 224 17.45 -28.00 -33.80
N ALA A 225 18.31 -27.01 -33.55
CA ALA A 225 18.05 -25.60 -33.78
C ALA A 225 17.84 -25.28 -35.27
N THR A 226 16.94 -24.33 -35.56
CA THR A 226 17.01 -23.48 -36.76
C THR A 226 16.51 -22.07 -36.42
N PRO A 227 17.16 -21.01 -36.94
CA PRO A 227 16.82 -19.64 -36.60
C PRO A 227 15.61 -19.18 -37.44
N SER A 228 14.56 -18.69 -36.80
CA SER A 228 13.45 -18.04 -37.50
C SER A 228 13.64 -16.51 -37.45
N THR A 229 13.84 -15.94 -38.63
CA THR A 229 13.77 -14.52 -38.96
C THR A 229 12.54 -13.84 -38.33
N PRO A 230 12.65 -12.59 -37.83
CA PRO A 230 11.55 -11.93 -37.12
C PRO A 230 10.41 -11.60 -38.09
N ALA A 231 9.19 -12.00 -37.72
CA ALA A 231 7.98 -11.52 -38.36
C ALA A 231 7.84 -10.00 -38.13
N PRO A 232 7.26 -9.25 -39.09
CA PRO A 232 7.17 -7.80 -39.00
C PRO A 232 6.24 -7.40 -37.85
N SER A 233 6.75 -6.58 -36.92
CA SER A 233 5.94 -5.92 -35.89
C SER A 233 4.79 -5.15 -36.54
N PRO A 234 3.54 -5.35 -36.10
CA PRO A 234 2.51 -4.35 -36.35
C PRO A 234 2.86 -3.07 -35.57
N ALA A 235 2.62 -1.97 -36.24
CA ALA A 235 3.03 -0.61 -35.91
C ALA A 235 2.45 -0.06 -34.59
N SER A 236 3.22 0.90 -34.05
CA SER A 236 2.79 2.06 -33.26
C SER A 236 2.42 1.83 -31.79
N SER A 237 3.37 2.21 -30.93
CA SER A 237 3.22 2.41 -29.49
C SER A 237 1.98 3.25 -29.13
N THR A 238 0.96 2.62 -28.55
CA THR A 238 -0.19 3.27 -27.89
C THR A 238 0.09 3.65 -26.43
N VAL A 239 1.34 3.55 -25.99
CA VAL A 239 1.78 3.83 -24.61
C VAL A 239 2.18 5.31 -24.52
N PRO A 240 1.60 6.11 -23.59
CA PRO A 240 2.08 7.44 -23.27
C PRO A 240 3.59 7.43 -23.03
N GLN A 241 4.32 8.31 -23.71
CA GLN A 241 5.78 8.34 -23.60
C GLN A 241 6.19 9.34 -22.53
N ARG A 242 7.05 8.92 -21.59
CA ARG A 242 7.66 9.85 -20.66
C ARG A 242 8.61 10.75 -21.45
N ILE A 243 8.23 12.01 -21.59
CA ILE A 243 9.05 13.00 -22.30
C ILE A 243 9.99 13.75 -21.38
N TRP A 244 9.71 13.75 -20.07
CA TRP A 244 10.53 14.44 -19.09
C TRP A 244 10.36 13.88 -17.68
N SER A 245 11.44 13.97 -16.88
CA SER A 245 11.46 13.66 -15.45
C SER A 245 12.29 14.71 -14.72
N GLY A 246 11.74 15.24 -13.64
CA GLY A 246 12.38 16.24 -12.80
C GLY A 246 13.42 15.67 -11.85
N PRO A 247 14.15 16.56 -11.14
CA PRO A 247 15.07 16.16 -10.10
C PRO A 247 14.33 15.44 -8.97
N MET A 248 15.08 14.60 -8.24
CA MET A 248 14.57 13.90 -7.07
C MET A 248 14.54 14.83 -5.86
N VAL A 249 13.37 14.98 -5.26
CA VAL A 249 13.14 15.74 -4.01
C VAL A 249 12.89 14.76 -2.87
N GLN A 250 13.39 15.05 -1.67
CA GLN A 250 13.16 14.19 -0.50
C GLN A 250 11.70 14.26 -0.04
N GLY A 251 11.12 13.10 0.29
CA GLY A 251 9.78 12.99 0.86
C GLY A 251 8.81 12.15 0.04
N THR A 252 7.62 11.92 0.62
CA THR A 252 6.49 11.27 -0.05
C THR A 252 5.43 12.33 -0.34
N PRO A 253 5.11 12.59 -1.62
CA PRO A 253 4.06 13.53 -1.97
C PRO A 253 2.70 13.03 -1.52
N VAL A 254 1.82 13.96 -1.18
CA VAL A 254 0.41 13.73 -0.81
C VAL A 254 -0.56 14.42 -1.75
N GLY A 255 -0.07 15.20 -2.70
CA GLY A 255 -0.91 15.82 -3.71
C GLY A 255 -0.15 16.54 -4.82
N LEU A 256 -0.82 16.69 -5.96
CA LEU A 256 -0.35 17.42 -7.14
C LEU A 256 -1.48 18.31 -7.66
N GLU A 257 -1.15 19.54 -8.05
CA GLU A 257 -2.07 20.43 -8.78
C GLU A 257 -1.34 21.21 -9.87
N VAL A 258 -2.05 21.53 -10.95
CA VAL A 258 -1.56 22.39 -12.04
C VAL A 258 -2.57 23.50 -12.28
N GLY A 259 -2.09 24.75 -12.33
CA GLY A 259 -2.93 25.93 -12.47
C GLY A 259 -2.10 27.20 -12.58
N ASP A 260 -2.72 28.28 -13.04
CA ASP A 260 -2.17 29.63 -12.94
C ASP A 260 -2.36 30.15 -11.51
N PHE A 261 -1.34 30.02 -10.67
CA PHE A 261 -1.40 30.36 -9.25
C PHE A 261 -1.00 31.82 -8.98
N ASP A 262 -0.15 32.40 -9.83
CA ASP A 262 0.32 33.79 -9.73
C ASP A 262 -0.38 34.77 -10.69
N GLY A 263 -1.39 34.29 -11.42
CA GLY A 263 -2.27 35.07 -12.29
C GLY A 263 -1.55 35.72 -13.47
N ASP A 264 -0.39 35.20 -13.88
CA ASP A 264 0.41 35.72 -15.00
C ASP A 264 0.04 35.10 -16.35
N GLY A 265 -0.95 34.20 -16.36
CA GLY A 265 -1.45 33.49 -17.53
C GLY A 265 -0.67 32.22 -17.87
N ARG A 266 0.37 31.87 -17.09
CA ARG A 266 1.10 30.61 -17.24
C ARG A 266 0.70 29.61 -16.17
N GLN A 267 0.89 28.33 -16.49
CA GLN A 267 0.63 27.23 -15.57
C GLN A 267 1.85 26.96 -14.68
N GLU A 268 1.59 26.81 -13.39
CA GLU A 268 2.50 26.33 -12.37
C GLU A 268 2.09 24.92 -11.93
N ILE A 269 3.02 24.24 -11.29
CA ILE A 269 2.86 22.89 -10.77
C ILE A 269 3.13 22.94 -9.27
N ALA A 270 2.15 22.57 -8.45
CA ALA A 270 2.29 22.48 -7.01
C ALA A 270 2.34 21.02 -6.58
N VAL A 271 3.36 20.66 -5.80
CA VAL A 271 3.51 19.34 -5.18
C VAL A 271 3.42 19.52 -3.67
N ALA A 272 2.44 18.88 -3.03
CA ALA A 272 2.31 18.87 -1.59
C ALA A 272 3.03 17.67 -0.98
N PHE A 273 3.73 17.92 0.11
CA PHE A 273 4.26 16.94 1.05
C PHE A 273 3.54 17.10 2.40
N GLY A 274 3.81 16.20 3.34
CA GLY A 274 3.16 16.23 4.66
C GLY A 274 3.42 17.51 5.46
N ASP A 275 4.49 18.25 5.18
CA ASP A 275 4.98 19.40 5.96
C ASP A 275 5.27 20.67 5.13
N HIS A 276 5.12 20.63 3.81
CA HIS A 276 5.30 21.80 2.93
C HIS A 276 4.66 21.60 1.55
N VAL A 277 4.55 22.68 0.78
CA VAL A 277 4.18 22.67 -0.64
C VAL A 277 5.30 23.29 -1.46
N GLU A 278 5.74 22.60 -2.51
CA GLU A 278 6.69 23.14 -3.48
C GLU A 278 5.96 23.57 -4.74
N ILE A 279 6.29 24.75 -5.27
CA ILE A 279 5.67 25.32 -6.47
C ILE A 279 6.75 25.51 -7.52
N PHE A 280 6.45 25.03 -8.72
CA PHE A 280 7.35 25.01 -9.86
C PHE A 280 6.72 25.61 -11.10
N ARG A 281 7.55 25.99 -12.06
CA ARG A 281 7.15 26.26 -13.44
C ARG A 281 8.02 25.46 -14.39
N LEU A 282 7.39 24.79 -15.35
CA LEU A 282 8.08 24.05 -16.38
C LEU A 282 8.39 24.98 -17.56
N VAL A 283 9.66 25.30 -17.77
CA VAL A 283 10.11 26.19 -18.85
C VAL A 283 11.10 25.46 -19.74
N ARG A 284 10.72 25.18 -20.99
CA ARG A 284 11.57 24.47 -21.98
C ARG A 284 12.23 23.20 -21.40
N GLU A 285 11.42 22.34 -20.78
CA GLU A 285 11.89 21.09 -20.15
C GLU A 285 12.85 21.28 -18.96
N ASN A 286 12.89 22.48 -18.39
CA ASN A 286 13.55 22.75 -17.11
C ASN A 286 12.51 23.06 -16.03
N LEU A 287 12.63 22.40 -14.87
CA LEU A 287 11.78 22.67 -13.72
C LEU A 287 12.39 23.80 -12.91
N GLN A 288 11.80 24.98 -12.98
CA GLN A 288 12.18 26.10 -12.15
C GLN A 288 11.36 26.08 -10.86
N GLN A 289 12.01 25.92 -9.71
CA GLN A 289 11.36 26.07 -8.42
C GLN A 289 11.08 27.56 -8.14
N LEU A 290 9.81 27.90 -7.99
CA LEU A 290 9.35 29.26 -7.71
C LEU A 290 9.25 29.52 -6.21
N ALA A 291 8.82 28.52 -5.43
CA ALA A 291 8.66 28.67 -3.98
C ALA A 291 8.65 27.33 -3.24
N VAL A 292 8.94 27.42 -1.93
CA VAL A 292 8.59 26.42 -0.92
C VAL A 292 7.73 27.11 0.12
N VAL A 293 6.55 26.58 0.37
CA VAL A 293 5.60 27.08 1.36
C VAL A 293 5.56 26.07 2.51
N PRO A 294 6.33 26.26 3.60
CA PRO A 294 6.26 25.39 4.76
C PRO A 294 4.89 25.54 5.45
N ILE A 295 4.36 24.45 5.99
CA ILE A 295 3.19 24.49 6.88
C ILE A 295 3.64 24.37 8.34
N GLU A 296 2.74 24.68 9.28
CA GLU A 296 3.03 24.55 10.70
C GLU A 296 3.41 23.09 11.06
N SER A 297 4.44 22.89 11.87
CA SER A 297 4.97 21.56 12.20
C SER A 297 3.98 20.66 12.96
N SER A 298 2.96 21.25 13.57
CA SER A 298 1.82 20.56 14.20
C SER A 298 0.81 20.03 13.20
N LEU A 299 0.94 20.36 11.92
CA LEU A 299 0.05 19.94 10.85
C LEU A 299 0.68 18.83 9.99
N ARG A 300 -0.18 17.99 9.45
CA ARG A 300 0.14 16.97 8.47
C ARG A 300 -0.84 17.05 7.32
N ALA A 301 -0.34 17.44 6.15
CA ALA A 301 -1.13 17.46 4.94
C ALA A 301 -1.31 16.05 4.36
N TYR A 302 -2.46 15.80 3.76
CA TYR A 302 -2.79 14.50 3.15
C TYR A 302 -3.42 14.60 1.76
N HIS A 303 -3.77 15.82 1.30
CA HIS A 303 -4.33 16.05 -0.03
C HIS A 303 -4.17 17.51 -0.46
N LEU A 304 -3.94 17.76 -1.76
CA LEU A 304 -3.83 19.10 -2.36
C LEU A 304 -4.72 19.20 -3.60
N ASP A 305 -5.50 20.27 -3.70
CA ASP A 305 -6.26 20.63 -4.91
C ASP A 305 -6.29 22.14 -5.10
N GLY A 306 -6.62 22.62 -6.31
CA GLY A 306 -6.72 24.05 -6.62
C GLY A 306 -8.07 24.45 -7.18
N ALA A 307 -8.53 25.66 -6.84
CA ALA A 307 -9.75 26.25 -7.38
C ALA A 307 -9.67 27.79 -7.41
N ASP A 308 -10.27 28.40 -8.44
CA ASP A 308 -10.49 29.85 -8.51
C ASP A 308 -11.89 30.18 -8.00
N LEU A 309 -12.05 30.25 -6.68
CA LEU A 309 -13.34 30.55 -6.05
C LEU A 309 -13.76 32.01 -6.26
N GLU A 310 -12.77 32.89 -6.46
CA GLU A 310 -12.96 34.33 -6.64
C GLU A 310 -13.26 34.70 -8.10
N LYS A 311 -13.13 33.74 -9.04
CA LYS A 311 -13.34 33.91 -10.48
C LYS A 311 -12.44 35.00 -11.08
N THR A 312 -11.20 35.05 -10.61
CA THR A 312 -10.21 36.05 -10.98
C THR A 312 -9.30 35.62 -12.12
N GLY A 313 -9.38 34.35 -12.54
CA GLY A 313 -8.41 33.68 -13.41
C GLY A 313 -7.20 33.14 -12.66
N ARG A 314 -7.02 33.52 -11.38
CA ARG A 314 -5.94 33.05 -10.51
C ARG A 314 -6.46 31.93 -9.64
N MET A 315 -5.87 30.75 -9.76
CA MET A 315 -6.21 29.59 -8.96
C MET A 315 -5.58 29.71 -7.55
N GLN A 316 -6.37 29.49 -6.51
CA GLN A 316 -5.86 29.29 -5.15
C GLN A 316 -5.69 27.79 -4.88
N LEU A 317 -4.67 27.45 -4.10
CA LEU A 317 -4.42 26.09 -3.65
C LEU A 317 -5.12 25.85 -2.30
N TYR A 318 -5.69 24.67 -2.13
CA TYR A 318 -6.39 24.21 -0.95
C TYR A 318 -5.80 22.89 -0.48
N LEU A 319 -5.24 22.92 0.72
CA LEU A 319 -4.58 21.79 1.35
C LEU A 319 -5.51 21.20 2.42
N SER A 320 -5.79 19.91 2.31
CA SER A 320 -6.44 19.18 3.40
C SER A 320 -5.37 18.67 4.36
N ALA A 321 -5.51 19.01 5.64
CA ALA A 321 -4.51 18.71 6.67
C ALA A 321 -5.18 18.38 8.02
N LEU A 322 -4.45 17.64 8.86
CA LEU A 322 -4.81 17.34 10.25
C LEU A 322 -3.80 17.95 11.21
N THR A 323 -4.23 18.25 12.44
CA THR A 323 -3.31 18.43 13.57
C THR A 323 -2.71 17.09 13.98
N GLY A 324 -1.63 17.11 14.77
CA GLY A 324 -1.07 15.91 15.40
C GLY A 324 -2.03 15.18 16.38
N SER A 325 -3.20 15.74 16.65
CA SER A 325 -4.30 15.12 17.41
C SER A 325 -5.48 14.68 16.54
N GLY A 326 -5.27 14.58 15.22
CA GLY A 326 -6.28 14.13 14.26
C GLY A 326 -7.40 15.13 13.95
N ASN A 327 -7.29 16.40 14.34
CA ASN A 327 -8.33 17.41 14.08
C ASN A 327 -8.14 18.09 12.71
N PRO A 328 -9.21 18.40 11.95
CA PRO A 328 -9.09 19.02 10.64
C PRO A 328 -8.58 20.45 10.74
N ALA A 329 -7.55 20.76 9.96
CA ALA A 329 -6.88 22.05 9.95
C ALA A 329 -6.38 22.40 8.54
N GLY A 330 -7.28 22.33 7.55
CA GLY A 330 -6.95 22.65 6.16
C GLY A 330 -6.49 24.10 5.97
N LEU A 331 -5.75 24.33 4.89
CA LEU A 331 -5.10 25.61 4.56
C LEU A 331 -5.49 26.07 3.16
N GLY A 332 -5.58 27.37 2.95
CA GLY A 332 -5.63 27.98 1.62
C GLY A 332 -4.32 28.73 1.35
N ILE A 333 -3.70 28.46 0.22
CA ILE A 333 -2.47 29.11 -0.24
C ILE A 333 -2.82 29.92 -1.50
N ALA A 334 -2.45 31.18 -1.51
CA ALA A 334 -2.66 32.06 -2.65
C ALA A 334 -1.44 32.96 -2.86
N TRP A 335 -1.27 33.43 -4.10
CA TRP A 335 -0.31 34.48 -4.38
C TRP A 335 -0.81 35.83 -3.83
N GLN A 336 -0.04 36.40 -2.92
CA GLN A 336 -0.32 37.68 -2.28
C GLN A 336 0.99 38.45 -2.07
N ASP A 337 0.99 39.73 -2.42
CA ASP A 337 2.12 40.64 -2.23
C ASP A 337 3.44 40.11 -2.82
N GLY A 338 3.38 39.54 -4.04
CA GLY A 338 4.55 39.05 -4.76
C GLY A 338 5.11 37.70 -4.28
N SER A 339 4.33 36.92 -3.50
CA SER A 339 4.78 35.64 -2.95
C SER A 339 3.61 34.69 -2.69
N TYR A 340 3.86 33.39 -2.65
CA TYR A 340 2.87 32.39 -2.22
C TYR A 340 2.75 32.39 -0.69
N ARG A 341 1.54 32.65 -0.18
CA ARG A 341 1.26 32.75 1.26
C ARG A 341 0.07 31.90 1.66
N ILE A 342 0.11 31.37 2.88
CA ILE A 342 -1.06 30.80 3.54
C ILE A 342 -2.02 31.96 3.86
N THR A 343 -3.14 32.04 3.16
CA THR A 343 -4.15 33.10 3.29
C THR A 343 -5.38 32.65 4.07
N ARG A 344 -5.59 31.34 4.22
CA ARG A 344 -6.70 30.75 4.97
C ARG A 344 -6.16 29.61 5.84
N THR A 345 -6.64 29.53 7.08
CA THR A 345 -6.24 28.50 8.04
C THR A 345 -7.46 27.88 8.71
N LYS A 346 -7.27 26.71 9.34
CA LYS A 346 -8.30 26.01 10.13
C LYS A 346 -9.57 25.70 9.32
N ILE A 347 -9.40 25.33 8.04
CA ILE A 347 -10.53 24.88 7.22
C ILE A 347 -10.97 23.51 7.76
N PRO A 348 -12.22 23.36 8.25
CA PRO A 348 -12.64 22.16 8.99
C PRO A 348 -13.20 21.06 8.07
N TRP A 349 -12.75 21.03 6.82
CA TRP A 349 -13.29 20.16 5.77
C TRP A 349 -12.17 19.40 5.06
N HIS A 350 -12.51 18.20 4.60
CA HIS A 350 -11.84 17.56 3.47
C HIS A 350 -12.13 18.37 2.22
N LEU A 351 -11.13 18.63 1.38
CA LEU A 351 -11.24 19.44 0.18
C LEU A 351 -10.75 18.63 -1.03
N ARG A 352 -11.48 18.71 -2.14
CA ARG A 352 -11.10 18.10 -3.41
C ARG A 352 -11.74 18.85 -4.57
N ARG A 353 -11.00 19.04 -5.67
CA ARG A 353 -11.60 19.51 -6.93
C ARG A 353 -12.23 18.32 -7.63
N ILE A 354 -13.49 18.47 -8.06
CA ILE A 354 -14.17 17.48 -8.90
C ILE A 354 -14.79 18.17 -10.12
N SER A 355 -14.83 17.47 -11.24
CA SER A 355 -15.54 17.94 -12.43
C SER A 355 -16.99 17.47 -12.38
N VAL A 356 -17.94 18.40 -12.39
CA VAL A 356 -19.38 18.11 -12.40
C VAL A 356 -19.90 18.25 -13.84
N PRO A 357 -20.49 17.19 -14.43
CA PRO A 357 -21.09 17.24 -15.76
C PRO A 357 -22.06 18.41 -15.93
N GLY A 358 -21.78 19.26 -16.92
CA GLY A 358 -22.59 20.45 -17.22
C GLY A 358 -22.33 21.69 -16.35
N GLU A 359 -21.43 21.61 -15.37
CA GLU A 359 -21.01 22.75 -14.54
C GLU A 359 -19.49 23.01 -14.64
N GLY A 360 -18.69 21.96 -14.81
CA GLY A 360 -17.24 22.05 -14.91
C GLY A 360 -16.55 21.80 -13.55
N PRO A 361 -15.29 22.25 -13.38
CA PRO A 361 -14.53 22.04 -12.14
C PRO A 361 -15.13 22.84 -10.99
N VAL A 362 -15.39 22.16 -9.87
CA VAL A 362 -15.84 22.78 -8.62
C VAL A 362 -14.95 22.32 -7.46
N LEU A 363 -14.70 23.22 -6.51
CA LEU A 363 -14.14 22.81 -5.23
C LEU A 363 -15.27 22.17 -4.41
N ALA A 364 -15.12 20.89 -4.13
CA ALA A 364 -16.01 20.14 -3.29
C ALA A 364 -15.40 19.93 -1.90
N ALA A 365 -16.27 19.79 -0.91
CA ALA A 365 -15.89 19.55 0.46
C ALA A 365 -16.79 18.52 1.14
N GLN A 366 -16.25 17.89 2.18
CA GLN A 366 -16.98 17.06 3.11
C GLN A 366 -16.50 17.32 4.53
N LYS A 367 -17.41 17.31 5.50
CA LYS A 367 -17.03 17.56 6.90
C LYS A 367 -16.23 16.38 7.44
N MET A 368 -15.29 16.65 8.32
CA MET A 368 -14.66 15.62 9.14
C MET A 368 -15.71 14.97 10.06
N GLY A 369 -15.59 13.67 10.29
CA GLY A 369 -16.41 12.98 11.28
C GLY A 369 -16.02 13.36 12.72
N ILE A 370 -16.93 13.05 13.65
CA ILE A 370 -16.68 13.16 15.11
C ILE A 370 -16.34 11.77 15.67
N GLN A 371 -15.61 11.74 16.79
CA GLN A 371 -15.25 10.51 17.52
C GLN A 371 -14.50 9.50 16.64
N GLY A 372 -13.38 9.92 16.05
CA GLY A 372 -12.53 9.04 15.23
C GLY A 372 -13.09 8.69 13.85
N ARG A 373 -14.24 9.23 13.42
CA ARG A 373 -14.76 9.04 12.05
C ARG A 373 -14.10 9.99 11.05
N GLU A 374 -13.78 9.49 9.86
CA GLU A 374 -13.13 10.23 8.79
C GLU A 374 -14.07 11.26 8.17
N TYR A 375 -15.32 10.91 7.92
CA TYR A 375 -16.25 11.73 7.14
C TYR A 375 -17.60 11.90 7.83
N ALA A 376 -18.22 13.06 7.66
CA ALA A 376 -19.58 13.35 8.08
C ALA A 376 -20.37 14.12 7.03
N GLY A 377 -21.65 13.76 6.90
CA GLY A 377 -22.59 14.46 6.03
C GLY A 377 -22.33 14.26 4.53
N PRO A 378 -23.09 14.98 3.68
CA PRO A 378 -22.96 14.90 2.24
C PRO A 378 -21.71 15.61 1.74
N VAL A 379 -21.32 15.33 0.50
CA VAL A 379 -20.40 16.19 -0.26
C VAL A 379 -21.14 17.43 -0.74
N PHE A 380 -20.51 18.60 -0.63
CA PHE A 380 -21.09 19.89 -0.99
C PHE A 380 -20.09 20.76 -1.75
N ARG A 381 -20.60 21.74 -2.51
CA ARG A 381 -19.78 22.76 -3.18
C ARG A 381 -19.25 23.74 -2.16
N VAL A 382 -18.01 24.16 -2.32
CA VAL A 382 -17.43 25.26 -1.54
C VAL A 382 -17.68 26.57 -2.26
N GLY A 383 -18.33 27.50 -1.56
CA GLY A 383 -18.50 28.88 -2.01
C GLY A 383 -17.63 29.85 -1.21
N LEU A 384 -17.67 31.12 -1.60
CA LEU A 384 -17.05 32.21 -0.87
C LEU A 384 -18.10 33.26 -0.49
N ALA A 385 -18.19 33.61 0.79
CA ALA A 385 -19.04 34.70 1.26
C ALA A 385 -18.26 35.57 2.27
N GLY A 386 -18.11 36.86 1.97
CA GLY A 386 -17.33 37.79 2.80
C GLY A 386 -15.88 37.34 3.02
N GLY A 387 -15.25 36.74 2.00
CA GLY A 387 -13.88 36.22 2.06
C GLY A 387 -13.70 34.89 2.80
N ARG A 388 -14.77 34.35 3.39
CA ARG A 388 -14.77 33.07 4.12
C ARG A 388 -15.35 31.96 3.25
N LEU A 389 -14.81 30.75 3.39
CA LEU A 389 -15.38 29.57 2.75
C LEU A 389 -16.73 29.25 3.38
N VAL A 390 -17.72 28.95 2.54
CA VAL A 390 -19.08 28.60 2.96
C VAL A 390 -19.54 27.31 2.29
N GLU A 391 -20.37 26.54 3.00
CA GLU A 391 -21.05 25.36 2.47
C GLU A 391 -22.13 25.79 1.48
N GLY A 392 -22.02 25.33 0.24
CA GLY A 392 -22.98 25.55 -0.84
C GLY A 392 -23.82 24.31 -1.12
N ASP A 393 -24.33 24.22 -2.35
CA ASP A 393 -25.24 23.14 -2.74
C ASP A 393 -24.58 21.77 -2.70
N ARG A 394 -25.37 20.78 -2.29
CA ARG A 394 -24.96 19.37 -2.24
C ARG A 394 -24.59 18.86 -3.63
N ILE A 395 -23.59 18.00 -3.67
CA ILE A 395 -23.20 17.26 -4.86
C ILE A 395 -23.83 15.88 -4.74
N ALA A 396 -24.64 15.52 -5.74
CA ALA A 396 -25.21 14.18 -5.82
C ALA A 396 -24.08 13.15 -5.95
N GLY A 397 -24.25 11.99 -5.33
CA GLY A 397 -23.26 10.92 -5.37
C GLY A 397 -23.83 9.62 -4.83
N PRO A 398 -23.09 8.51 -5.01
CA PRO A 398 -23.53 7.19 -4.55
C PRO A 398 -23.77 7.15 -3.04
N ALA A 399 -24.66 6.26 -2.61
CA ALA A 399 -24.90 6.04 -1.19
C ALA A 399 -23.60 5.64 -0.46
N HIS A 400 -23.35 6.25 0.70
CA HIS A 400 -22.17 6.03 1.53
C HIS A 400 -20.82 6.34 0.85
N ALA A 401 -20.82 7.11 -0.25
CA ALA A 401 -19.60 7.62 -0.85
C ALA A 401 -18.99 8.75 0.00
N ASN A 402 -17.67 8.88 -0.07
CA ASN A 402 -16.92 9.98 0.54
C ASN A 402 -16.26 10.83 -0.55
N LEU A 403 -15.80 12.03 -0.19
CA LEU A 403 -15.22 12.98 -1.14
C LEU A 403 -14.11 12.41 -2.05
N TYR A 404 -13.35 11.43 -1.55
CA TYR A 404 -12.19 10.88 -2.25
C TYR A 404 -12.51 9.60 -3.05
N ASP A 405 -13.62 8.91 -2.74
CA ASP A 405 -13.92 7.60 -3.35
C ASP A 405 -14.79 7.65 -4.60
N PHE A 406 -15.37 8.79 -4.98
CA PHE A 406 -16.18 8.91 -6.19
C PHE A 406 -15.89 10.16 -7.03
N ILE A 407 -16.24 10.09 -8.32
CA ILE A 407 -16.35 11.25 -9.22
C ILE A 407 -17.64 11.13 -10.05
N PRO A 408 -18.32 12.26 -10.35
CA PRO A 408 -19.36 12.29 -11.37
C PRO A 408 -18.77 12.04 -12.77
N VAL A 409 -19.47 11.28 -13.60
CA VAL A 409 -19.12 11.02 -15.00
C VAL A 409 -20.38 11.03 -15.89
N GLY A 410 -20.18 11.01 -17.20
CA GLY A 410 -21.28 11.05 -18.17
C GLY A 410 -21.70 12.48 -18.53
N THR A 411 -22.96 12.67 -18.88
CA THR A 411 -23.50 13.98 -19.26
C THR A 411 -24.39 14.55 -18.17
N LYS A 412 -24.83 15.81 -18.34
CA LYS A 412 -25.76 16.45 -17.41
C LYS A 412 -27.11 15.72 -17.37
N GLU A 413 -27.53 15.15 -18.49
CA GLU A 413 -28.80 14.44 -18.67
C GLU A 413 -28.72 12.98 -18.21
N LEU A 414 -27.53 12.37 -18.30
CA LEU A 414 -27.28 10.98 -17.94
C LEU A 414 -26.13 10.91 -16.92
N ALA A 415 -26.41 11.39 -15.70
CA ALA A 415 -25.44 11.42 -14.62
C ALA A 415 -25.16 10.00 -14.11
N SER A 416 -23.88 9.61 -14.19
CA SER A 416 -23.34 8.38 -13.62
C SER A 416 -22.20 8.72 -12.67
N PHE A 417 -21.78 7.74 -11.89
CA PHE A 417 -20.73 7.90 -10.89
C PHE A 417 -19.73 6.77 -10.99
N ALA A 418 -18.45 7.14 -11.14
CA ALA A 418 -17.34 6.21 -10.96
C ALA A 418 -16.91 6.25 -9.50
N ARG A 419 -16.80 5.09 -8.86
CA ARG A 419 -16.43 4.93 -7.46
C ARG A 419 -15.31 3.91 -7.30
N LEU A 420 -14.23 4.30 -6.65
CA LEU A 420 -13.16 3.39 -6.24
C LEU A 420 -13.52 2.81 -4.87
N ALA A 421 -14.05 1.58 -4.86
CA ALA A 421 -14.54 0.93 -3.65
C ALA A 421 -13.38 0.46 -2.74
N ALA A 422 -13.70 0.23 -1.46
CA ALA A 422 -12.71 -0.16 -0.44
C ALA A 422 -12.04 -1.52 -0.72
N ASP A 423 -12.67 -2.37 -1.52
CA ASP A 423 -12.13 -3.66 -2.00
C ASP A 423 -11.07 -3.50 -3.10
N GLY A 424 -10.90 -2.28 -3.63
CA GLY A 424 -9.95 -1.93 -4.68
C GLY A 424 -10.53 -1.98 -6.09
N TYR A 425 -11.83 -2.21 -6.27
CA TYR A 425 -12.44 -2.23 -7.60
C TYR A 425 -13.05 -0.87 -7.95
N LEU A 426 -12.82 -0.44 -9.19
CA LEU A 426 -13.48 0.76 -9.71
C LEU A 426 -14.82 0.34 -10.30
N LYS A 427 -15.90 0.93 -9.81
CA LYS A 427 -17.28 0.62 -10.20
C LYS A 427 -17.95 1.84 -10.80
N LEU A 428 -18.66 1.64 -11.89
CA LEU A 428 -19.47 2.66 -12.54
C LEU A 428 -20.94 2.35 -12.28
N SER A 429 -21.70 3.34 -11.86
CA SER A 429 -23.12 3.19 -11.56
C SER A 429 -23.93 4.41 -12.00
N THR A 430 -25.22 4.24 -12.24
CA THR A 430 -26.17 5.33 -12.46
C THR A 430 -26.47 6.08 -11.15
N ALA A 431 -27.18 7.21 -11.24
CA ALA A 431 -27.59 7.98 -10.07
C ALA A 431 -28.55 7.25 -9.11
N ASP A 432 -29.35 6.31 -9.61
CA ASP A 432 -30.23 5.43 -8.81
C ASP A 432 -29.50 4.18 -8.27
N GLY A 433 -28.21 4.03 -8.57
CA GLY A 433 -27.34 2.99 -8.02
C GLY A 433 -27.30 1.70 -8.83
N GLN A 434 -27.84 1.68 -10.05
CA GLN A 434 -27.69 0.54 -10.96
C GLN A 434 -26.23 0.47 -11.44
N GLU A 435 -25.60 -0.68 -11.25
CA GLU A 435 -24.23 -0.90 -11.74
C GLU A 435 -24.21 -0.99 -13.27
N LEU A 436 -23.32 -0.19 -13.87
CA LEU A 436 -23.08 -0.13 -15.31
C LEU A 436 -21.85 -0.96 -15.71
N GLY A 437 -20.91 -1.14 -14.78
CA GLY A 437 -19.75 -2.03 -14.95
C GLY A 437 -18.66 -1.79 -13.92
N GLU A 438 -17.70 -2.70 -13.87
CA GLU A 438 -16.57 -2.65 -12.95
C GLU A 438 -15.26 -3.10 -13.59
N THR A 439 -14.14 -2.88 -12.90
CA THR A 439 -12.83 -3.42 -13.30
C THR A 439 -12.71 -4.90 -12.97
N VAL A 440 -11.95 -5.65 -13.77
CA VAL A 440 -11.65 -7.07 -13.50
C VAL A 440 -10.52 -7.21 -12.48
N GLU A 441 -9.59 -6.26 -12.48
CA GLU A 441 -8.46 -6.21 -11.56
C GLU A 441 -8.62 -5.07 -10.55
N LYS A 442 -7.88 -5.17 -9.44
CA LYS A 442 -7.83 -4.11 -8.44
C LYS A 442 -7.07 -2.91 -9.00
N THR A 443 -7.63 -1.74 -8.76
CA THR A 443 -7.09 -0.44 -9.09
C THR A 443 -6.93 0.41 -7.83
N GLY A 444 -6.35 1.60 -8.00
CA GLY A 444 -6.03 2.51 -6.92
C GLY A 444 -4.80 2.07 -6.15
N GLY A 445 -4.96 1.97 -4.83
CA GLY A 445 -3.83 1.85 -3.90
C GLY A 445 -3.22 3.22 -3.61
N SER A 446 -3.27 3.64 -2.35
CA SER A 446 -2.69 4.91 -1.90
C SER A 446 -2.00 4.71 -0.56
N GLU A 447 -0.90 5.43 -0.36
CA GLU A 447 -0.21 5.55 0.91
C GLU A 447 -0.68 6.78 1.68
N ALA A 448 -1.39 7.71 1.03
CA ALA A 448 -2.02 8.84 1.70
C ALA A 448 -3.05 8.34 2.71
N HIS A 449 -2.96 8.83 3.94
CA HIS A 449 -3.77 8.37 5.05
C HIS A 449 -4.01 9.48 6.06
N LEU A 450 -5.03 9.26 6.88
CA LEU A 450 -5.37 10.03 8.05
C LEU A 450 -4.88 9.27 9.28
N GLU A 451 -4.20 9.94 10.18
CA GLU A 451 -3.94 9.46 11.54
C GLU A 451 -4.99 10.09 12.46
N LEU A 452 -5.91 9.26 12.95
CA LEU A 452 -7.05 9.70 13.77
C LEU A 452 -6.90 9.11 15.17
N ASP A 453 -7.06 9.93 16.19
CA ASP A 453 -7.09 9.45 17.58
C ASP A 453 -8.51 8.97 17.91
N ASP A 454 -8.63 7.70 18.34
CA ASP A 454 -9.89 7.19 18.88
C ASP A 454 -10.06 7.73 20.31
N GLU A 455 -10.98 8.68 20.53
CA GLU A 455 -11.29 9.12 21.90
C GLU A 455 -12.07 8.03 22.68
N ALA A 456 -11.35 7.04 23.20
CA ALA A 456 -11.81 6.21 24.30
C ALA A 456 -11.33 6.83 25.63
N ALA A 457 -12.18 6.80 26.66
CA ALA A 457 -11.94 7.36 28.00
C ALA A 457 -10.74 6.75 28.77
N SER A 458 -9.95 5.87 28.13
CA SER A 458 -8.83 5.14 28.70
C SER A 458 -7.54 5.23 27.88
N GLY A 459 -7.33 6.34 27.14
CA GLY A 459 -6.14 6.54 26.30
C GLY A 459 -6.29 5.85 24.94
N GLY A 460 -6.66 6.62 23.93
CA GLY A 460 -6.94 6.16 22.57
C GLY A 460 -5.72 5.60 21.84
N GLU A 461 -5.94 4.55 21.03
CA GLU A 461 -4.98 4.13 20.01
C GLU A 461 -5.16 5.01 18.76
N THR A 462 -4.06 5.46 18.14
CA THR A 462 -4.11 6.17 16.85
C THR A 462 -4.43 5.18 15.73
N ARG A 463 -5.49 5.45 14.98
CA ARG A 463 -5.97 4.64 13.85
C ARG A 463 -5.53 5.26 12.53
N ILE A 464 -4.98 4.42 11.65
CA ILE A 464 -4.63 4.81 10.27
C ILE A 464 -5.82 4.53 9.36
N SER A 465 -6.28 5.56 8.64
CA SER A 465 -7.32 5.43 7.61
C SER A 465 -6.80 5.84 6.24
N TYR A 466 -6.70 4.89 5.33
CA TYR A 466 -6.17 5.14 3.98
C TYR A 466 -7.19 5.83 3.09
N LEU A 467 -6.73 6.86 2.39
CA LEU A 467 -7.51 7.53 1.37
C LEU A 467 -7.52 6.70 0.07
N PRO A 468 -8.59 6.72 -0.72
CA PRO A 468 -8.54 6.28 -2.11
C PRO A 468 -7.49 7.08 -2.88
N ALA A 469 -6.82 6.43 -3.85
CA ALA A 469 -5.98 7.17 -4.78
C ALA A 469 -6.86 8.13 -5.61
N ARG A 470 -6.33 9.30 -5.97
CA ARG A 470 -7.04 10.18 -6.90
C ARG A 470 -7.29 9.44 -8.21
N PHE A 471 -8.46 9.63 -8.77
CA PHE A 471 -8.83 9.21 -10.12
C PHE A 471 -9.71 10.29 -10.76
N GLU A 472 -9.67 10.39 -12.08
CA GLU A 472 -10.32 11.46 -12.85
C GLU A 472 -10.94 10.93 -14.13
N ALA A 473 -11.98 11.61 -14.62
CA ALA A 473 -12.56 11.34 -15.92
C ALA A 473 -12.06 12.36 -16.94
N THR A 474 -11.70 11.89 -18.13
CA THR A 474 -11.37 12.75 -19.27
C THR A 474 -12.64 13.20 -19.97
N GLU A 475 -12.57 14.27 -20.76
CA GLU A 475 -13.68 14.72 -21.61
C GLU A 475 -14.12 13.65 -22.63
N ARG A 476 -13.26 12.67 -22.92
CA ARG A 476 -13.54 11.54 -23.81
C ARG A 476 -14.27 10.39 -23.12
N GLY A 477 -14.53 10.50 -21.81
CA GLY A 477 -15.16 9.46 -21.01
C GLY A 477 -14.21 8.33 -20.58
N GLU A 478 -12.90 8.53 -20.69
CA GLU A 478 -11.92 7.61 -20.11
C GLU A 478 -11.78 7.91 -18.61
N ILE A 479 -11.62 6.89 -17.77
CA ILE A 479 -11.32 7.05 -16.35
C ILE A 479 -9.86 6.75 -16.10
N LEU A 480 -9.10 7.76 -15.68
CA LEU A 480 -7.70 7.68 -15.31
C LEU A 480 -7.58 7.26 -13.84
N VAL A 481 -6.92 6.14 -13.57
CA VAL A 481 -6.76 5.59 -12.23
C VAL A 481 -5.35 5.03 -12.02
N PRO A 482 -4.67 5.34 -10.90
CA PRO A 482 -3.43 4.68 -10.53
C PRO A 482 -3.65 3.20 -10.26
N VAL A 483 -2.67 2.37 -10.57
CA VAL A 483 -2.59 0.98 -10.14
C VAL A 483 -1.28 0.80 -9.41
N ASN A 484 -1.35 1.03 -8.11
CA ASN A 484 -0.24 0.84 -7.20
C ASN A 484 -0.29 -0.57 -6.61
N SER A 485 0.78 -1.32 -6.79
CA SER A 485 0.89 -2.72 -6.35
C SER A 485 2.20 -2.96 -5.61
N SER A 486 2.20 -4.00 -4.77
CA SER A 486 3.39 -4.50 -4.11
C SER A 486 3.36 -6.02 -4.13
N PRO A 487 4.52 -6.69 -4.31
CA PRO A 487 4.60 -8.15 -4.17
C PRO A 487 4.39 -8.66 -2.73
N SER A 488 4.15 -7.76 -1.76
CA SER A 488 4.11 -8.06 -0.32
C SER A 488 2.68 -8.18 0.21
N LEU A 489 2.42 -9.27 0.97
CA LEU A 489 1.17 -9.55 1.67
C LEU A 489 1.22 -9.17 3.17
N LEU A 490 2.06 -8.21 3.58
CA LEU A 490 2.14 -7.77 4.98
C LEU A 490 1.14 -6.64 5.27
N ALA A 491 -0.06 -7.01 5.70
CA ALA A 491 -1.19 -6.11 5.86
C ALA A 491 -1.25 -5.42 7.23
N ARG A 492 -0.57 -4.26 7.38
CA ARG A 492 -1.04 -3.16 8.27
C ARG A 492 -0.69 -1.76 7.75
N VAL A 493 0.39 -1.62 6.98
CA VAL A 493 0.74 -0.36 6.31
C VAL A 493 0.75 -0.55 4.80
N ARG A 494 -0.01 0.26 4.06
CA ARG A 494 0.03 0.28 2.59
C ARG A 494 1.34 0.92 2.16
N SER A 495 2.17 0.14 1.47
CA SER A 495 3.40 0.59 0.82
C SER A 495 3.48 -0.07 -0.55
N PHE A 496 3.65 0.75 -1.58
CA PHE A 496 3.67 0.32 -2.97
C PHE A 496 5.08 0.40 -3.55
N SER A 497 5.42 -0.58 -4.37
CA SER A 497 6.75 -0.73 -4.97
C SER A 497 6.72 -0.87 -6.49
N LYS A 498 5.52 -0.96 -7.06
CA LYS A 498 5.25 -0.89 -8.50
C LYS A 498 4.03 0.00 -8.72
N SER A 499 4.12 0.91 -9.68
CA SER A 499 3.03 1.79 -10.07
C SER A 499 2.86 1.87 -11.58
N GLN A 500 1.65 2.18 -12.02
CA GLN A 500 1.30 2.60 -13.38
C GLN A 500 0.02 3.44 -13.31
N LEU A 501 -0.22 4.30 -14.29
CA LEU A 501 -1.54 4.91 -14.50
C LEU A 501 -2.24 4.17 -15.64
N GLN A 502 -3.49 3.80 -15.45
CA GLN A 502 -4.36 3.22 -16.48
C GLN A 502 -5.46 4.20 -16.86
N ALA A 503 -5.79 4.23 -18.15
CA ALA A 503 -7.02 4.81 -18.66
C ALA A 503 -8.00 3.70 -18.99
N LEU A 504 -9.20 3.79 -18.43
CA LEU A 504 -10.23 2.76 -18.54
C LEU A 504 -11.44 3.28 -19.32
N VAL A 505 -12.04 2.43 -20.13
CA VAL A 505 -13.26 2.71 -20.88
C VAL A 505 -14.29 1.60 -20.66
N LEU A 506 -15.55 1.97 -20.50
CA LEU A 506 -16.63 1.00 -20.36
C LEU A 506 -16.88 0.29 -21.70
N ARG A 507 -16.72 -1.03 -21.74
CA ARG A 507 -17.01 -1.89 -22.89
C ARG A 507 -17.75 -3.13 -22.43
N GLY A 508 -19.00 -3.28 -22.86
CA GLY A 508 -19.80 -4.47 -22.58
C GLY A 508 -20.01 -4.77 -21.09
N GLY A 509 -20.15 -3.73 -20.26
CA GLY A 509 -20.32 -3.88 -18.81
C GLY A 509 -19.01 -4.06 -18.02
N THR A 510 -17.86 -3.93 -18.67
CA THR A 510 -16.54 -4.02 -18.02
C THR A 510 -15.74 -2.76 -18.29
N LEU A 511 -15.06 -2.23 -17.27
CA LEU A 511 -14.08 -1.17 -17.44
C LEU A 511 -12.77 -1.80 -17.92
N GLN A 512 -12.50 -1.65 -19.22
CA GLN A 512 -11.35 -2.23 -19.91
C GLN A 512 -10.28 -1.16 -20.17
N GLU A 513 -9.02 -1.56 -20.14
CA GLU A 513 -7.90 -0.67 -20.40
C GLU A 513 -7.91 -0.15 -21.86
N ALA A 514 -7.85 1.17 -22.01
CA ALA A 514 -7.60 1.84 -23.27
C ALA A 514 -6.11 2.03 -23.53
N TRP A 515 -5.38 2.44 -22.48
CA TRP A 515 -3.92 2.60 -22.48
C TRP A 515 -3.41 2.65 -21.03
N HIS A 516 -2.10 2.46 -20.84
CA HIS A 516 -1.43 2.64 -19.56
C HIS A 516 -0.05 3.28 -19.74
N THR A 517 0.47 3.96 -18.72
CA THR A 517 1.88 4.38 -18.66
C THR A 517 2.80 3.18 -18.41
N GLU A 518 4.05 3.24 -18.87
CA GLU A 518 5.04 2.20 -18.56
C GLU A 518 5.11 1.91 -17.05
N PRO A 519 5.05 0.63 -16.62
CA PRO A 519 5.11 0.28 -15.20
C PRO A 519 6.47 0.66 -14.59
N GLU A 520 6.44 1.30 -13.43
CA GLU A 520 7.64 1.80 -12.76
C GLU A 520 7.79 1.21 -11.36
N LYS A 521 9.04 1.03 -10.92
CA LYS A 521 9.37 0.63 -9.54
C LYS A 521 9.25 1.80 -8.56
N SER A 522 8.04 2.30 -8.40
CA SER A 522 7.70 3.47 -7.60
C SER A 522 6.30 3.34 -7.02
N TYR A 523 5.91 4.32 -6.21
CA TYR A 523 4.53 4.60 -5.83
C TYR A 523 4.05 5.85 -6.57
N LEU A 524 2.98 5.73 -7.36
CA LEU A 524 2.35 6.88 -8.00
C LEU A 524 1.45 7.56 -6.97
N ALA A 525 1.93 8.68 -6.43
CA ALA A 525 1.24 9.40 -5.35
C ALA A 525 0.05 10.21 -5.87
N ASP A 526 0.22 10.92 -6.99
CA ASP A 526 -0.84 11.72 -7.58
C ASP A 526 -0.56 12.05 -9.07
N PHE A 527 -1.58 12.53 -9.78
CA PHE A 527 -1.49 12.96 -11.18
C PHE A 527 -2.49 14.07 -11.54
N ARG A 528 -2.22 14.74 -12.65
CA ARG A 528 -3.06 15.76 -13.29
C ARG A 528 -2.98 15.63 -14.80
N LEU A 529 -4.13 15.70 -15.47
CA LEU A 529 -4.17 15.95 -16.91
C LEU A 529 -4.24 17.46 -17.13
N ALA A 530 -3.16 18.07 -17.61
CA ALA A 530 -3.08 19.53 -17.70
C ALA A 530 -2.15 20.01 -18.80
N GLU A 531 -2.31 21.27 -19.18
CA GLU A 531 -1.44 21.97 -20.13
C GLU A 531 -0.23 22.61 -19.43
N ALA A 532 0.58 21.80 -18.75
CA ALA A 532 1.60 22.32 -17.83
C ALA A 532 2.80 23.04 -18.49
N ALA A 533 2.95 22.95 -19.82
CA ALA A 533 4.09 23.50 -20.54
C ALA A 533 3.79 24.83 -21.27
N ASN A 534 2.55 25.35 -21.20
CA ASN A 534 2.16 26.60 -21.85
C ASN A 534 2.38 26.61 -23.38
N ASP A 535 2.12 25.48 -24.04
CA ASP A 535 2.26 25.24 -25.48
C ASP A 535 0.98 24.70 -26.16
N GLY A 536 -0.15 24.74 -25.46
CA GLY A 536 -1.47 24.31 -25.93
C GLY A 536 -1.68 22.80 -25.98
N LYS A 537 -0.76 21.98 -25.44
CA LYS A 537 -0.88 20.52 -25.45
C LYS A 537 -1.14 19.96 -24.06
N LEU A 538 -2.23 19.21 -23.92
CA LEU A 538 -2.51 18.40 -22.74
C LEU A 538 -1.43 17.34 -22.56
N ARG A 539 -0.99 17.19 -21.31
CA ARG A 539 -0.03 16.20 -20.87
C ARG A 539 -0.49 15.56 -19.59
N LEU A 540 -0.02 14.35 -19.37
CA LEU A 540 -0.17 13.69 -18.09
C LEU A 540 1.03 14.08 -17.22
N ILE A 541 0.75 14.78 -16.12
CA ILE A 541 1.72 15.16 -15.10
C ILE A 541 1.53 14.20 -13.93
N THR A 542 2.60 13.54 -13.51
CA THR A 542 2.56 12.62 -12.36
C THR A 542 3.60 13.02 -11.34
N VAL A 543 3.36 12.66 -10.08
CA VAL A 543 4.37 12.70 -9.04
C VAL A 543 4.50 11.30 -8.44
N ALA A 544 5.70 10.73 -8.57
CA ALA A 544 6.00 9.37 -8.13
C ALA A 544 7.05 9.38 -7.03
N ALA A 545 6.87 8.55 -6.00
CA ALA A 545 7.82 8.36 -4.91
C ALA A 545 8.62 7.07 -5.11
N PHE A 546 9.94 7.20 -5.08
CA PHE A 546 10.90 6.13 -5.31
C PHE A 546 11.52 5.69 -3.99
N PRO A 547 11.62 4.37 -3.74
CA PRO A 547 12.34 3.88 -2.58
C PRO A 547 13.83 4.18 -2.72
N GLU A 548 14.41 4.89 -1.76
CA GLU A 548 15.85 5.09 -1.69
C GLU A 548 16.48 3.87 -1.01
N ARG A 549 17.33 3.12 -1.73
CA ARG A 549 18.04 1.97 -1.16
C ARG A 549 19.27 2.46 -0.40
N GLY A 550 19.07 2.80 0.88
CA GLY A 550 20.14 2.97 1.85
C GLY A 550 20.22 1.75 2.79
N PRO A 551 21.39 1.42 3.35
CA PRO A 551 21.51 0.32 4.30
C PRO A 551 20.75 0.55 5.63
N PHE A 552 20.23 1.77 5.90
CA PHE A 552 19.65 2.15 7.20
C PHE A 552 18.46 3.15 7.15
N THR A 553 17.83 3.43 6.00
CA THR A 553 16.66 4.35 5.93
C THR A 553 15.59 3.88 4.94
N PHE A 554 14.31 3.92 5.35
CA PHE A 554 13.15 3.88 4.45
C PHE A 554 12.79 5.31 4.01
N SER A 555 13.75 6.02 3.39
CA SER A 555 13.47 7.32 2.77
C SER A 555 12.89 7.14 1.38
N ARG A 556 12.05 8.09 0.97
CA ARG A 556 11.54 8.18 -0.39
C ARG A 556 12.00 9.47 -1.03
N LYS A 557 12.27 9.39 -2.33
CA LYS A 557 12.49 10.55 -3.17
C LYS A 557 11.34 10.67 -4.15
N ALA A 558 10.70 11.83 -4.20
CA ALA A 558 9.70 12.16 -5.18
C ALA A 558 10.36 12.65 -6.48
N ALA A 559 9.77 12.34 -7.62
CA ALA A 559 10.07 13.04 -8.87
C ALA A 559 8.78 13.38 -9.61
N LEU A 560 8.72 14.60 -10.14
CA LEU A 560 7.70 15.02 -11.08
C LEU A 560 8.03 14.42 -12.46
N GLN A 561 7.04 13.87 -13.15
CA GLN A 561 7.21 13.32 -14.49
C GLN A 561 6.14 13.87 -15.41
N VAL A 562 6.49 13.98 -16.69
CA VAL A 562 5.60 14.50 -17.72
C VAL A 562 5.57 13.51 -18.87
N TYR A 563 4.36 13.10 -19.24
CA TYR A 563 4.09 12.17 -20.32
C TYR A 563 3.35 12.87 -21.45
N SER A 564 3.78 12.60 -22.68
CA SER A 564 2.95 12.88 -23.85
C SER A 564 1.84 11.83 -23.92
N LEU A 565 0.62 12.28 -24.20
CA LEU A 565 -0.49 11.36 -24.42
C LEU A 565 -0.40 10.77 -25.83
N PRO A 566 -0.92 9.55 -26.06
CA PRO A 566 -1.01 8.98 -27.38
C PRO A 566 -1.83 9.93 -28.28
N GLN A 567 -1.32 10.27 -29.46
CA GLN A 567 -2.15 10.87 -30.50
C GLN A 567 -3.09 9.80 -31.01
N THR A 568 -4.25 9.66 -30.38
CA THR A 568 -5.34 8.88 -30.95
C THR A 568 -5.80 9.62 -32.19
N GLY A 569 -5.61 9.00 -33.37
CA GLY A 569 -5.96 9.61 -34.65
C GLY A 569 -7.37 10.20 -34.59
N THR A 570 -7.47 11.50 -34.85
CA THR A 570 -8.71 12.09 -35.34
C THR A 570 -9.12 11.27 -36.56
N THR A 571 -10.23 10.55 -36.44
CA THR A 571 -10.94 10.05 -37.62
C THR A 571 -12.24 10.87 -37.66
N PRO A 572 -12.59 11.44 -38.82
CA PRO A 572 -13.45 12.62 -38.96
C PRO A 572 -14.92 12.43 -38.56
#